data_AF-A0A7Z9XNF8-F1
#
_entry.id   AF-A0A7Z9XNF8-F1
#
_cell.length_a   1.000
_cell.length_b   1.000
_cell.length_c   1.000
_cell.angle_alpha   90.00
_cell.angle_beta   90.00
_cell.angle_gamma   90.00
#
_symmetry.space_group_name_H-M   'P 1'
#
loop_
_entity.id
_entity.type
_entity.pdbx_description
1 polymer ?
#
loop_
_entity_poly.entity_id
_entity_poly.type
_entity_poly.pdbx_seq_one_letter_code
_entity_poly.pdbx_strand_id
1 'polypeptide(L)'
;MARIAFSERPGRHERHFIRKVDNGLFPRPIRDFTDEDLLEVQRADHEELLNFLQSLRELVGRAIALKPNEETQVILDLKSVLEKHYEQACGLADNQSANKQAIAQLIDVIMATIQSNAAGDTLAEQELAEEALARKTHFSLLESPLVADLLHPHSVIEADELAAVLLTDPEEIVRPALVLFDVDQRRQVAKDMQFLLENKGVDDTSLFARMTWLQSVE
;
A
#
# COMPACT_ATOMS: atom_id res chain seq x y z
N MET A 1 -18.10 -16.14 -26.75
CA MET A 1 -16.88 -15.34 -26.61
C MET A 1 -16.23 -15.75 -25.30
N ALA A 2 -14.90 -15.87 -25.25
CA ALA A 2 -14.22 -16.16 -23.99
C ALA A 2 -14.27 -14.91 -23.10
N ARG A 3 -14.64 -15.08 -21.83
CA ARG A 3 -14.67 -14.00 -20.83
C ARG A 3 -13.26 -13.41 -20.67
N ILE A 4 -13.17 -12.12 -20.41
CA ILE A 4 -11.89 -11.46 -20.15
C ILE A 4 -11.33 -12.01 -18.83
N ALA A 5 -10.01 -12.25 -18.80
CA ALA A 5 -9.31 -12.75 -17.64
C ALA A 5 -8.82 -11.60 -16.74
N PHE A 6 -8.70 -11.87 -15.45
CA PHE A 6 -8.00 -10.98 -14.52
C PHE A 6 -6.53 -10.83 -14.90
N SER A 7 -5.94 -9.67 -14.61
CA SER A 7 -4.52 -9.43 -14.81
C SER A 7 -3.68 -10.35 -13.92
N GLU A 8 -2.48 -10.73 -14.39
CA GLU A 8 -1.51 -11.47 -13.56
C GLU A 8 -0.99 -10.64 -12.38
N ARG A 9 -0.90 -9.31 -12.56
CA ARG A 9 -0.45 -8.34 -11.55
C ARG A 9 -1.45 -7.18 -11.49
N PRO A 10 -2.63 -7.41 -10.88
CA PRO A 10 -3.67 -6.39 -10.79
C PRO A 10 -3.22 -5.21 -9.93
N GLY A 11 -3.69 -4.01 -10.26
CA GLY A 11 -3.55 -2.84 -9.40
C GLY A 11 -4.58 -2.85 -8.27
N ARG A 12 -4.63 -1.78 -7.49
CA ARG A 12 -5.51 -1.71 -6.31
C ARG A 12 -7.00 -1.85 -6.66
N HIS A 13 -7.43 -1.31 -7.80
CA HIS A 13 -8.83 -1.38 -8.22
C HIS A 13 -9.22 -2.81 -8.57
N GLU A 14 -8.43 -3.48 -9.41
CA GLU A 14 -8.71 -4.88 -9.78
C GLU A 14 -8.52 -5.83 -8.59
N ARG A 15 -7.52 -5.62 -7.73
CA ARG A 15 -7.37 -6.40 -6.49
C ARG A 15 -8.63 -6.31 -5.62
N HIS A 16 -9.14 -5.11 -5.37
CA HIS A 16 -10.34 -4.94 -4.56
C HIS A 16 -11.60 -5.46 -5.23
N PHE A 17 -11.69 -5.35 -6.55
CA PHE A 17 -12.75 -5.99 -7.33
C PHE A 17 -12.74 -7.51 -7.11
N ILE A 18 -11.57 -8.16 -7.23
CA ILE A 18 -11.40 -9.60 -7.00
C ILE A 18 -11.86 -9.99 -5.58
N ARG A 19 -11.50 -9.20 -4.55
CA ARG A 19 -11.94 -9.47 -3.16
C ARG A 19 -13.47 -9.53 -3.02
N LYS A 20 -14.19 -8.74 -3.83
CA LYS A 20 -15.65 -8.58 -3.77
C LYS A 20 -16.40 -9.61 -4.61
N VAL A 21 -15.76 -10.21 -5.61
CA VAL A 21 -16.39 -11.19 -6.51
C VAL A 21 -16.85 -12.40 -5.71
N ASP A 22 -18.15 -12.67 -5.78
CA ASP A 22 -18.84 -13.78 -5.10
C ASP A 22 -18.59 -13.90 -3.59
N ASN A 23 -18.15 -12.81 -2.96
CA ASN A 23 -17.79 -12.79 -1.55
C ASN A 23 -18.95 -12.26 -0.68
N GLY A 24 -19.78 -13.18 -0.17
CA GLY A 24 -20.96 -12.84 0.63
C GLY A 24 -20.69 -12.08 1.93
N LEU A 25 -19.44 -12.04 2.42
CA LEU A 25 -19.05 -11.26 3.59
C LEU A 25 -19.01 -9.76 3.30
N PHE A 26 -18.78 -9.35 2.06
CA PHE A 26 -18.80 -7.93 1.73
C PHE A 26 -20.23 -7.36 1.88
N PRO A 27 -20.35 -6.09 2.30
CA PRO A 27 -21.64 -5.38 2.31
C PRO A 27 -22.22 -5.23 0.90
N ARG A 28 -21.34 -5.07 -0.10
CA ARG A 28 -21.67 -4.88 -1.53
C ARG A 28 -20.90 -5.90 -2.38
N PRO A 29 -21.27 -7.19 -2.36
CA PRO A 29 -20.60 -8.22 -3.16
C PRO A 29 -20.84 -7.98 -4.66
N ILE A 30 -19.85 -8.31 -5.47
CA ILE A 30 -19.98 -8.29 -6.92
C ILE A 30 -20.43 -9.67 -7.37
N ARG A 31 -21.56 -9.73 -8.06
CA ARG A 31 -22.14 -10.96 -8.63
C ARG A 31 -22.40 -10.74 -10.11
N ASP A 32 -22.23 -11.79 -10.91
CA ASP A 32 -22.58 -11.80 -12.33
C ASP A 32 -22.00 -10.62 -13.16
N PHE A 33 -20.78 -10.17 -12.83
CA PHE A 33 -20.14 -9.05 -13.53
C PHE A 33 -19.91 -9.34 -15.02
N THR A 34 -20.02 -8.32 -15.85
CA THR A 34 -19.80 -8.36 -17.29
C THR A 34 -18.33 -8.16 -17.64
N ASP A 35 -17.95 -8.46 -18.89
CA ASP A 35 -16.61 -8.14 -19.40
C ASP A 35 -16.34 -6.61 -19.38
N GLU A 36 -17.38 -5.79 -19.52
CA GLU A 36 -17.28 -4.32 -19.47
C GLU A 36 -16.92 -3.85 -18.06
N ASP A 37 -17.54 -4.42 -17.03
CA ASP A 37 -17.23 -4.09 -15.63
C ASP A 37 -15.75 -4.36 -15.29
N LEU A 38 -15.21 -5.50 -15.74
CA LEU A 38 -13.81 -5.84 -15.51
C LEU A 38 -12.87 -4.91 -16.31
N LEU A 39 -13.22 -4.57 -17.56
CA LEU A 39 -12.44 -3.65 -18.38
C LEU A 39 -12.38 -2.24 -17.78
N GLU A 40 -13.46 -1.75 -17.18
CA GLU A 40 -13.46 -0.44 -16.52
C GLU A 40 -12.49 -0.40 -15.34
N VAL A 41 -12.45 -1.47 -14.55
CA VAL A 41 -11.55 -1.59 -13.40
C VAL A 41 -10.09 -1.71 -13.84
N GLN A 42 -9.80 -2.55 -14.83
CA GLN A 42 -8.46 -2.66 -15.42
C GLN A 42 -8.01 -1.34 -16.06
N ARG A 43 -8.93 -0.59 -16.66
CA ARG A 43 -8.65 0.75 -17.19
C ARG A 43 -8.29 1.73 -16.09
N ALA A 44 -8.98 1.71 -14.94
CA ALA A 44 -8.64 2.57 -13.80
C ALA A 44 -7.21 2.31 -13.30
N ASP A 45 -6.83 1.04 -13.14
CA ASP A 45 -5.47 0.65 -12.78
C ASP A 45 -4.44 1.10 -13.83
N HIS A 46 -4.76 0.99 -15.13
CA HIS A 46 -3.90 1.43 -16.21
C HIS A 46 -3.72 2.96 -16.24
N GLU A 47 -4.81 3.72 -16.06
CA GLU A 47 -4.77 5.17 -15.99
C GLU A 47 -3.89 5.65 -14.82
N GLU A 48 -3.97 5.00 -13.65
CA GLU A 48 -3.07 5.29 -12.52
C GLU A 48 -1.60 5.03 -12.85
N LEU A 49 -1.31 3.91 -13.53
CA LEU A 49 0.05 3.58 -13.96
C LEU A 49 0.61 4.63 -14.92
N LEU A 50 -0.19 5.08 -15.90
CA LEU A 50 0.25 6.11 -16.84
C LEU A 50 0.52 7.45 -16.14
N ASN A 51 -0.36 7.86 -15.22
CA ASN A 51 -0.18 9.07 -14.43
C ASN A 51 1.09 9.01 -13.59
N PHE A 52 1.35 7.87 -12.94
CA PHE A 52 2.58 7.63 -12.18
C PHE A 52 3.83 7.72 -13.05
N LEU A 53 3.83 7.09 -14.24
CA LEU A 53 5.00 7.12 -15.13
C LEU A 53 5.29 8.53 -15.63
N GLN A 54 4.25 9.34 -15.88
CA GLN A 54 4.42 10.74 -16.23
C GLN A 54 5.01 11.54 -15.05
N SER A 55 4.44 11.41 -13.85
CA SER A 55 4.91 12.15 -12.67
C SER A 55 6.34 11.75 -12.28
N LEU A 56 6.70 10.47 -12.42
CA LEU A 56 8.05 9.98 -12.15
C LEU A 56 9.07 10.57 -13.13
N ARG A 57 8.73 10.72 -14.42
CA ARG A 57 9.62 11.37 -15.40
C ARG A 57 9.85 12.84 -15.06
N GLU A 58 8.79 13.56 -14.68
CA GLU A 58 8.88 14.96 -14.24
C GLU A 58 9.75 15.08 -12.99
N LEU A 59 9.60 14.15 -12.04
CA LEU A 59 10.39 14.08 -10.81
C LEU A 59 11.88 13.85 -11.08
N VAL A 60 12.22 12.90 -11.96
CA VAL A 60 13.60 12.65 -12.38
C VAL A 60 14.18 13.88 -13.10
N GLY A 61 13.39 14.54 -13.95
CA GLY A 61 13.79 15.80 -14.60
C GLY A 61 14.15 16.90 -13.58
N ARG A 62 13.34 17.02 -12.51
CA ARG A 62 13.63 17.96 -11.40
C ARG A 62 14.90 17.59 -10.65
N ALA A 63 15.12 16.30 -10.37
CA ALA A 63 16.32 15.82 -9.66
C ALA A 63 17.61 16.12 -10.45
N ILE A 64 17.59 15.94 -11.78
CA ILE A 64 18.74 16.25 -12.65
C ILE A 64 19.01 17.75 -12.76
N ALA A 65 17.97 18.58 -12.60
CA ALA A 65 18.08 20.04 -12.65
C ALA A 65 18.59 20.68 -11.34
N LEU A 66 18.80 19.89 -10.28
CA LEU A 66 19.32 20.39 -9.01
C LEU A 66 20.73 20.97 -9.18
N LYS A 67 20.96 22.14 -8.60
CA LYS A 67 22.28 22.80 -8.56
C LYS A 67 23.13 22.25 -7.39
N PRO A 68 24.47 22.34 -7.49
CA PRO A 68 25.38 21.87 -6.44
C PRO A 68 25.20 22.50 -5.04
N ASN A 69 24.53 23.65 -4.93
CA ASN A 69 24.27 24.38 -3.67
C ASN A 69 22.77 24.69 -3.52
N GLU A 70 21.90 23.77 -3.94
CA GLU A 70 20.46 23.92 -3.70
C GLU A 70 20.14 24.03 -2.21
N GLU A 71 19.06 24.75 -1.91
CA GLU A 71 18.60 24.93 -0.54
C GLU A 71 18.20 23.57 0.06
N THR A 72 18.60 23.31 1.31
CA THR A 72 18.30 22.04 1.99
C THR A 72 16.82 21.69 1.97
N GLN A 73 15.94 22.68 2.08
CA GLN A 73 14.49 22.47 2.00
C GLN A 73 14.06 21.89 0.65
N VAL A 74 14.64 22.35 -0.47
CA VAL A 74 14.35 21.83 -1.81
C VAL A 74 14.73 20.36 -1.93
N ILE A 75 15.86 19.97 -1.32
CA ILE A 75 16.34 18.59 -1.29
C ILE A 75 15.41 17.70 -0.43
N LEU A 76 14.98 18.19 0.74
CA LEU A 76 14.04 17.49 1.61
C LEU A 76 12.65 17.34 0.97
N ASP A 77 12.17 18.35 0.25
CA ASP A 77 10.92 18.28 -0.50
C ASP A 77 11.01 17.24 -1.63
N LEU A 78 12.17 17.17 -2.32
CA LEU A 78 12.40 16.16 -3.35
C LEU A 78 12.37 14.74 -2.75
N LYS A 79 13.02 14.52 -1.60
CA LYS A 79 12.94 13.26 -0.84
C LYS A 79 11.50 12.89 -0.53
N SER A 80 10.72 13.81 0.04
CA SER A 80 9.32 13.54 0.39
C SER A 80 8.47 13.16 -0.82
N VAL A 81 8.71 13.80 -1.98
CA VAL A 81 8.00 13.44 -3.22
C VAL A 81 8.44 12.06 -3.74
N LEU A 82 9.73 11.72 -3.63
CA LEU A 82 10.23 10.38 -3.98
C LEU A 82 9.62 9.29 -3.10
N GLU A 83 9.51 9.53 -1.79
CA GLU A 83 8.87 8.59 -0.85
C GLU A 83 7.42 8.34 -1.25
N LYS A 84 6.65 9.39 -1.55
CA LYS A 84 5.28 9.25 -2.05
C LYS A 84 5.20 8.46 -3.36
N HIS A 85 6.17 8.62 -4.27
CA HIS A 85 6.21 7.83 -5.50
C HIS A 85 6.53 6.36 -5.22
N TYR A 86 7.36 6.08 -4.21
CA TYR A 86 7.59 4.70 -3.77
C TYR A 86 6.30 4.06 -3.23
N GLU A 87 5.58 4.78 -2.37
CA GLU A 87 4.27 4.35 -1.83
C GLU A 87 3.26 4.05 -2.95
N GLN A 88 3.13 4.96 -3.91
CA GLN A 88 2.26 4.78 -5.07
C GLN A 88 2.66 3.54 -5.88
N ALA A 89 3.95 3.38 -6.18
CA ALA A 89 4.46 2.26 -6.96
C ALA A 89 4.18 0.88 -6.34
N CYS A 90 4.06 0.80 -5.01
CA CYS A 90 3.67 -0.44 -4.33
C CYS A 90 2.20 -0.83 -4.57
N GLY A 91 1.32 0.13 -4.84
CA GLY A 91 -0.11 -0.10 -5.09
C GLY A 91 -0.49 -0.32 -6.55
N LEU A 92 0.39 -0.02 -7.50
CA LEU A 92 0.08 -0.04 -8.94
C LEU A 92 0.01 -1.45 -9.54
N ALA A 93 -0.62 -1.53 -10.71
CA ALA A 93 -0.60 -2.71 -11.57
C ALA A 93 0.78 -2.97 -12.17
N ASP A 94 0.96 -4.20 -12.69
CA ASP A 94 2.19 -4.67 -13.35
C ASP A 94 3.42 -4.70 -12.42
N ASN A 95 4.60 -5.01 -12.97
CA ASN A 95 5.84 -5.11 -12.23
C ASN A 95 6.53 -3.74 -12.03
N GLN A 96 6.37 -3.17 -10.84
CA GLN A 96 7.02 -1.90 -10.48
C GLN A 96 8.38 -2.05 -9.78
N SER A 97 8.95 -3.26 -9.69
CA SER A 97 10.20 -3.47 -8.94
C SER A 97 11.37 -2.59 -9.40
N ALA A 98 11.52 -2.36 -10.71
CA ALA A 98 12.58 -1.49 -11.24
C ALA A 98 12.38 -0.02 -10.85
N ASN A 99 11.15 0.48 -10.91
CA ASN A 99 10.82 1.85 -10.52
C ASN A 99 11.02 2.05 -9.01
N LYS A 100 10.52 1.13 -8.18
CA LYS A 100 10.72 1.14 -6.73
C LYS A 100 12.20 1.14 -6.35
N GLN A 101 12.99 0.28 -6.98
CA GLN A 101 14.43 0.21 -6.75
C GLN A 101 15.13 1.52 -7.12
N ALA A 102 14.81 2.10 -8.28
CA ALA A 102 15.40 3.37 -8.72
C ALA A 102 15.05 4.52 -7.78
N ILE A 103 13.79 4.60 -7.32
CA ILE A 103 13.34 5.61 -6.35
C ILE A 103 14.09 5.44 -5.03
N ALA A 104 14.17 4.22 -4.49
CA ALA A 104 14.89 3.95 -3.24
C ALA A 104 16.38 4.34 -3.33
N GLN A 105 17.04 4.00 -4.44
CA GLN A 105 18.43 4.39 -4.68
C GLN A 105 18.61 5.91 -4.73
N LEU A 106 17.67 6.63 -5.35
CA LEU A 106 17.75 8.09 -5.44
C LEU A 106 17.56 8.75 -4.07
N ILE A 107 16.66 8.21 -3.24
CA ILE A 107 16.50 8.64 -1.84
C ILE A 107 17.79 8.40 -1.05
N ASP A 108 18.42 7.24 -1.20
CA ASP A 108 19.66 6.93 -0.49
C ASP A 108 20.81 7.87 -0.87
N VAL A 109 20.92 8.24 -2.15
CA VAL A 109 21.90 9.24 -2.61
C VAL A 109 21.64 10.63 -1.99
N ILE A 110 20.37 11.04 -1.96
CA ILE A 110 19.96 12.30 -1.30
C ILE A 110 20.35 12.27 0.18
N MET A 111 20.05 11.18 0.88
CA MET A 111 20.32 11.05 2.30
C MET A 111 21.81 10.99 2.63
N ALA A 112 22.63 10.33 1.80
CA ALA A 112 24.08 10.34 1.96
C ALA A 112 24.67 11.77 1.86
N THR A 113 24.08 12.59 0.98
CA THR A 113 24.46 14.00 0.83
C THR A 113 24.07 14.80 2.08
N ILE A 114 22.87 14.58 2.62
CA ILE A 114 22.41 15.25 3.86
C ILE A 114 23.28 14.85 5.05
N GLN A 115 23.56 13.56 5.23
CA GLN A 115 24.42 13.04 6.31
C GLN A 115 25.82 13.64 6.27
N SER A 116 26.41 13.79 5.07
CA SER A 116 27.74 14.40 4.92
C SER A 116 27.77 15.86 5.39
N ASN A 117 26.65 16.58 5.31
CA ASN A 117 26.53 17.96 5.76
C ASN A 117 26.17 18.09 7.25
N ALA A 118 25.63 17.03 7.87
CA ALA A 118 25.34 16.95 9.29
C ALA A 118 26.54 16.50 10.16
N ALA A 119 27.67 16.16 9.52
CA ALA A 119 28.83 15.60 10.19
C ALA A 119 29.35 16.50 11.32
N GLY A 120 29.46 15.93 12.52
CA GLY A 120 29.90 16.65 13.72
C GLY A 120 28.76 17.23 14.57
N ASP A 121 27.51 17.12 14.13
CA ASP A 121 26.32 17.30 14.97
C ASP A 121 25.75 15.93 15.36
N THR A 122 26.08 15.50 16.58
CA THR A 122 25.69 14.18 17.09
C THR A 122 24.17 13.99 17.18
N LEU A 123 23.41 15.06 17.39
CA LEU A 123 21.95 14.95 17.46
C LEU A 123 21.38 14.74 16.06
N ALA A 124 21.82 15.55 15.09
CA ALA A 124 21.40 15.42 13.70
C ALA A 124 21.78 14.04 13.10
N GLU A 125 22.96 13.51 13.42
CA GLU A 125 23.37 12.17 13.00
C GLU A 125 22.44 11.07 13.54
N GLN A 126 22.00 11.19 14.80
CA GLN A 126 21.06 10.25 15.41
C GLN A 126 19.67 10.31 14.77
N GLU A 127 19.12 11.52 14.59
CA GLU A 127 17.82 11.71 13.94
C GLU A 127 17.79 11.16 12.52
N LEU A 128 18.86 11.36 11.74
CA LEU A 128 18.98 10.81 10.38
C LEU A 128 19.07 9.27 10.38
N ALA A 129 19.69 8.66 11.40
CA ALA A 129 19.75 7.22 11.53
C ALA A 129 18.39 6.61 11.91
N GLU A 130 17.65 7.25 12.82
CA GLU A 130 16.30 6.85 13.19
C GLU A 130 15.33 6.97 12.01
N GLU A 131 15.40 8.09 11.26
CA GLU A 131 14.61 8.28 10.04
C GLU A 131 14.89 7.18 9.00
N ALA A 132 16.17 6.84 8.78
CA ALA A 132 16.53 5.81 7.81
C ALA A 132 15.98 4.43 8.21
N LEU A 133 15.98 4.11 9.50
CA LEU A 133 15.38 2.88 10.03
C LEU A 133 13.85 2.88 9.86
N ALA A 134 13.19 4.00 10.19
CA ALA A 134 11.76 4.17 10.03
C ALA A 134 11.34 4.01 8.56
N ARG A 135 12.06 4.67 7.63
CA ARG A 135 11.82 4.57 6.19
C ARG A 135 11.96 3.14 5.69
N LYS A 136 13.01 2.43 6.12
CA LYS A 136 13.22 1.02 5.72
C LYS A 136 12.06 0.14 6.17
N THR A 137 11.61 0.30 7.41
CA THR A 137 10.45 -0.44 7.95
C THR A 137 9.19 -0.11 7.17
N HIS A 138 8.93 1.18 6.92
CA HIS A 138 7.78 1.65 6.14
C HIS A 138 7.75 1.06 4.73
N PHE A 139 8.88 1.12 4.01
CA PHE A 139 8.99 0.55 2.66
C PHE A 139 8.77 -0.96 2.67
N SER A 140 9.31 -1.66 3.67
CA SER A 140 9.09 -3.11 3.81
C SER A 140 7.63 -3.47 4.05
N LEU A 141 6.87 -2.63 4.77
CA LEU A 141 5.44 -2.85 5.00
C LEU A 141 4.64 -2.64 3.71
N LEU A 142 4.96 -1.59 2.95
CA LEU A 142 4.28 -1.26 1.68
C LEU A 142 4.43 -2.32 0.59
N GLU A 143 5.44 -3.20 0.68
CA GLU A 143 5.55 -4.35 -0.22
C GLU A 143 4.38 -5.35 -0.08
N SER A 144 3.63 -5.30 1.04
CA SER A 144 2.34 -6.00 1.12
C SER A 144 1.25 -5.23 0.35
N PRO A 145 0.58 -5.85 -0.63
CA PRO A 145 -0.46 -5.18 -1.41
C PRO A 145 -1.61 -4.63 -0.56
N LEU A 146 -2.01 -5.33 0.51
CA LEU A 146 -3.07 -4.86 1.40
C LEU A 146 -2.61 -3.65 2.22
N VAL A 147 -1.35 -3.61 2.66
CA VAL A 147 -0.81 -2.42 3.34
C VAL A 147 -0.83 -1.22 2.39
N ALA A 148 -0.36 -1.40 1.15
CA ALA A 148 -0.39 -0.35 0.14
C ALA A 148 -1.82 0.13 -0.15
N ASP A 149 -2.77 -0.79 -0.27
CA ASP A 149 -4.19 -0.49 -0.51
C ASP A 149 -4.80 0.32 0.65
N LEU A 150 -4.49 -0.04 1.90
CA LEU A 150 -5.02 0.62 3.10
C LEU A 150 -4.40 2.00 3.36
N LEU A 151 -3.09 2.15 3.11
CA LEU A 151 -2.38 3.41 3.32
C LEU A 151 -2.57 4.42 2.18
N HIS A 152 -3.12 3.99 1.05
CA HIS A 152 -3.38 4.90 -0.06
C HIS A 152 -4.35 6.03 0.38
N PRO A 153 -4.05 7.32 0.10
CA PRO A 153 -4.88 8.45 0.52
C PRO A 153 -6.34 8.39 0.06
N HIS A 154 -6.55 7.74 -1.08
CA HIS A 154 -7.86 7.42 -1.64
C HIS A 154 -8.06 5.90 -1.66
N SER A 155 -7.92 5.24 -0.51
CA SER A 155 -8.07 3.78 -0.41
C SER A 155 -9.38 3.33 -1.06
N VAL A 156 -9.32 2.21 -1.78
CA VAL A 156 -10.50 1.59 -2.40
C VAL A 156 -11.27 0.71 -1.42
N ILE A 157 -10.68 0.42 -0.25
CA ILE A 157 -11.28 -0.38 0.81
C ILE A 157 -12.03 0.56 1.74
N GLU A 158 -13.36 0.49 1.70
CA GLU A 158 -14.21 1.27 2.58
C GLU A 158 -14.17 0.73 4.02
N ALA A 159 -14.46 1.59 4.99
CA ALA A 159 -14.41 1.22 6.42
C ALA A 159 -15.32 0.03 6.77
N ASP A 160 -16.48 -0.08 6.12
CA ASP A 160 -17.43 -1.18 6.31
C ASP A 160 -17.06 -2.46 5.54
N GLU A 161 -16.01 -2.41 4.71
CA GLU A 161 -15.45 -3.55 3.96
C GLU A 161 -14.23 -4.15 4.65
N LEU A 162 -13.55 -3.40 5.53
CA LEU A 162 -12.30 -3.82 6.18
C LEU A 162 -12.41 -5.19 6.87
N ALA A 163 -13.48 -5.42 7.64
CA ALA A 163 -13.68 -6.70 8.33
C ALA A 163 -13.79 -7.87 7.33
N ALA A 164 -14.47 -7.67 6.19
CA ALA A 164 -14.58 -8.68 5.15
C ALA A 164 -13.21 -8.96 4.50
N VAL A 165 -12.44 -7.91 4.19
CA VAL A 165 -11.08 -8.04 3.64
C VAL A 165 -10.19 -8.87 4.56
N LEU A 166 -10.13 -8.55 5.86
CA LEU A 166 -9.28 -9.26 6.81
C LEU A 166 -9.73 -10.71 7.05
N LEU A 167 -11.04 -10.98 6.91
CA LEU A 167 -11.59 -12.33 7.00
C LEU A 167 -11.30 -13.18 5.75
N THR A 168 -11.14 -12.59 4.57
CA THR A 168 -11.03 -13.36 3.32
C THR A 168 -9.64 -13.36 2.68
N ASP A 169 -8.85 -12.30 2.83
CA ASP A 169 -7.51 -12.23 2.22
C ASP A 169 -6.57 -13.29 2.85
N PRO A 170 -5.59 -13.82 2.11
CA PRO A 170 -4.62 -14.78 2.65
C PRO A 170 -3.88 -14.26 3.91
N GLU A 171 -3.47 -15.17 4.79
CA GLU A 171 -2.81 -14.83 6.06
C GLU A 171 -1.52 -14.00 5.85
N GLU A 172 -0.74 -14.36 4.84
CA GLU A 172 0.49 -13.70 4.44
C GLU A 172 0.28 -12.25 3.96
N ILE A 173 -0.94 -11.93 3.49
CA ILE A 173 -1.34 -10.58 3.08
C ILE A 173 -1.90 -9.81 4.28
N VAL A 174 -2.68 -10.47 5.13
CA VAL A 174 -3.35 -9.88 6.29
C VAL A 174 -2.37 -9.53 7.41
N ARG A 175 -1.43 -10.44 7.75
CA ARG A 175 -0.54 -10.27 8.90
C ARG A 175 0.25 -8.95 8.90
N PRO A 176 0.91 -8.53 7.80
CA PRO A 176 1.60 -7.25 7.75
C PRO A 176 0.68 -6.05 7.99
N ALA A 177 -0.57 -6.09 7.52
CA ALA A 177 -1.54 -5.01 7.69
C ALA A 177 -1.98 -4.83 9.14
N LEU A 178 -1.88 -5.86 9.98
CA LEU A 178 -2.31 -5.77 11.38
C LEU A 178 -1.42 -4.83 12.22
N VAL A 179 -0.18 -4.57 11.79
CA VAL A 179 0.75 -3.62 12.42
C VAL A 179 0.26 -2.17 12.29
N LEU A 180 -0.59 -1.87 11.30
CA LEU A 180 -1.14 -0.53 11.09
C LEU A 180 -2.15 -0.12 12.18
N PHE A 181 -2.69 -1.09 12.90
CA PHE A 181 -3.73 -0.88 13.89
C PHE A 181 -3.14 -0.94 15.29
N ASP A 182 -3.49 0.02 16.15
CA ASP A 182 -3.19 -0.06 17.58
C ASP A 182 -4.04 -1.14 18.30
N VAL A 183 -3.78 -1.37 19.58
CA VAL A 183 -4.46 -2.41 20.36
C VAL A 183 -5.98 -2.22 20.40
N ASP A 184 -6.47 -0.98 20.50
CA ASP A 184 -7.90 -0.69 20.61
C ASP A 184 -8.58 -0.80 19.24
N GLN A 185 -7.91 -0.36 18.18
CA GLN A 185 -8.34 -0.59 16.80
C GLN A 185 -8.41 -2.08 16.48
N ARG A 186 -7.41 -2.88 16.87
CA ARG A 186 -7.44 -4.35 16.68
C ARG A 186 -8.60 -5.02 17.41
N ARG A 187 -8.91 -4.57 18.63
CA ARG A 187 -10.09 -5.05 19.38
C ARG A 187 -11.40 -4.67 18.69
N GLN A 188 -11.49 -3.47 18.12
CA GLN A 188 -12.68 -3.04 17.40
C GLN A 188 -12.88 -3.87 16.12
N VAL A 189 -11.82 -4.03 15.33
CA VAL A 189 -11.83 -4.87 14.13
C VAL A 189 -12.24 -6.30 14.46
N ALA A 190 -11.76 -6.89 15.55
CA ALA A 190 -12.17 -8.23 15.98
C ALA A 190 -13.68 -8.31 16.25
N LYS A 191 -14.26 -7.30 16.89
CA LYS A 191 -15.71 -7.23 17.13
C LYS A 191 -16.49 -7.08 15.82
N ASP A 192 -16.00 -6.25 14.90
CA ASP A 192 -16.64 -6.03 13.61
C ASP A 192 -16.62 -7.31 12.76
N MET A 193 -15.51 -8.06 12.78
CA MET A 193 -15.38 -9.38 12.15
C MET A 193 -16.37 -10.38 12.76
N GLN A 194 -16.43 -10.47 14.09
CA GLN A 194 -17.37 -11.36 14.77
C GLN A 194 -18.82 -11.04 14.41
N PHE A 195 -19.20 -9.75 14.52
CA PHE A 195 -20.53 -9.29 14.18
C PHE A 195 -20.89 -9.59 12.72
N LEU A 196 -19.93 -9.42 11.80
CA LEU A 196 -20.14 -9.72 10.39
C LEU A 196 -20.43 -11.21 10.15
N LEU A 197 -19.65 -12.10 10.77
CA LEU A 197 -19.86 -13.55 10.64
C LEU A 197 -21.22 -13.98 11.21
N GLU A 198 -21.57 -13.49 12.41
CA GLU A 198 -22.85 -13.77 13.06
C GLU A 198 -24.05 -13.27 12.24
N ASN A 199 -23.98 -12.03 11.74
CA ASN A 199 -25.05 -11.42 10.95
C ASN A 199 -25.23 -12.11 9.59
N LYS A 200 -24.15 -12.61 8.99
CA LYS A 200 -24.20 -13.37 7.73
C LYS A 200 -24.56 -14.85 7.95
N GLY A 201 -24.69 -15.30 9.21
CA GLY A 201 -25.01 -16.68 9.55
C GLY A 201 -23.92 -17.66 9.12
N VAL A 202 -22.66 -17.22 9.10
CA VAL A 202 -21.52 -18.02 8.65
C VAL A 202 -21.00 -18.86 9.81
N ASP A 203 -21.05 -20.18 9.67
CA ASP A 203 -20.59 -21.15 10.67
C ASP A 203 -19.27 -21.82 10.25
N ASP A 204 -18.31 -21.00 9.79
CA ASP A 204 -16.98 -21.46 9.39
C ASP A 204 -15.97 -21.17 10.51
N THR A 205 -15.64 -22.20 11.28
CA THR A 205 -14.67 -22.13 12.39
C THR A 205 -13.31 -21.59 11.96
N SER A 206 -12.89 -21.79 10.69
CA SER A 206 -11.62 -21.27 10.20
C SER A 206 -11.62 -19.74 10.12
N LEU A 207 -12.76 -19.13 9.77
CA LEU A 207 -12.91 -17.68 9.75
C LEU A 207 -12.94 -17.08 11.16
N PHE A 208 -13.58 -17.76 12.11
CA PHE A 208 -13.52 -17.35 13.52
C PHE A 208 -12.09 -17.42 14.08
N ALA A 209 -11.31 -18.43 13.69
CA ALA A 209 -9.92 -18.57 14.13
C ALA A 209 -9.02 -17.41 13.65
N ARG A 210 -9.36 -16.73 12.55
CA ARG A 210 -8.60 -15.57 12.05
C ARG A 210 -8.58 -14.39 13.02
N MET A 211 -9.58 -14.25 13.90
CA MET A 211 -9.56 -13.20 14.94
C MET A 211 -8.39 -13.35 15.91
N THR A 212 -7.80 -14.55 16.03
CA THR A 212 -6.59 -14.76 16.85
C THR A 212 -5.38 -14.03 16.30
N TRP A 213 -5.34 -13.75 15.00
CA TRP A 213 -4.24 -13.01 14.38
C TRP A 213 -4.08 -11.61 14.97
N LEU A 214 -5.21 -10.95 15.30
CA LEU A 214 -5.25 -9.61 15.90
C LEU A 214 -4.64 -9.56 17.31
N GLN A 215 -4.58 -10.71 17.99
CA GLN A 215 -3.98 -10.86 19.32
C GLN A 215 -2.49 -11.21 19.24
N SER A 216 -2.04 -11.76 18.11
CA SER A 216 -0.65 -12.20 17.88
C SER A 216 0.28 -11.13 17.31
N VAL A 217 -0.16 -9.87 17.25
CA VAL A 217 0.63 -8.74 16.75
C VAL A 217 1.50 -8.22 17.89
N GLU A 218 2.77 -8.59 17.88
CA GLU A 218 3.82 -8.04 18.77
C GLU A 218 4.27 -6.64 18.33
#